data_AF-A0A4Q9QL68-F1
#
_entry.id   AF-A0A4Q9QL68-F1
#
_cell.length_a   1.000
_cell.length_b   1.000
_cell.length_c   1.000
_cell.angle_alpha   90.00
_cell.angle_beta   90.00
_cell.angle_gamma   90.00
#
_symmetry.space_group_name_H-M   'P 1'
#
loop_
_entity.id
_entity.type
_entity.pdbx_description
1 polymer ?
#
loop_
_entity_poly.entity_id
_entity_poly.type
_entity_poly.pdbx_seq_one_letter_code
_entity_poly.pdbx_strand_id
1 'polypeptide(L)'
;MPRGSKDKYTEEQKRKAQHIEESYEDKGVSSDEAEARAWATVNKQSGGGEKSGGSGKKTSSSEKKTARSDSAKRAAKTREGHSRTSQPSLDTQTKQSLLKEARSKDIRGRSSMSKAQLIKALREHH
;
A
#
# COMPACT_ATOMS: atom_id res chain seq x y z
N MET A 1 -7.18 2.15 -12.08
CA MET A 1 -7.54 3.43 -11.42
C MET A 1 -8.91 3.29 -10.74
N PRO A 2 -9.22 4.06 -9.66
CA PRO A 2 -10.58 4.06 -9.12
C PRO A 2 -11.53 4.45 -10.24
N ARG A 3 -12.45 3.56 -10.60
CA ARG A 3 -13.48 3.80 -11.63
C ARG A 3 -14.58 4.73 -11.09
N GLY A 4 -14.21 5.88 -10.56
CA GLY A 4 -15.14 6.80 -9.90
C GLY A 4 -14.51 8.15 -9.63
N SER A 5 -15.37 9.14 -9.44
CA SER A 5 -14.95 10.51 -9.16
C SER A 5 -14.08 10.59 -7.90
N LYS A 6 -13.07 11.47 -7.94
CA LYS A 6 -12.18 11.74 -6.80
C LYS A 6 -12.86 12.59 -5.71
N ASP A 7 -14.17 12.77 -5.78
CA ASP A 7 -14.97 13.63 -4.89
C ASP A 7 -14.91 13.17 -3.44
N LYS A 8 -14.72 11.87 -3.21
CA LYS A 8 -14.59 11.26 -1.89
C LYS A 8 -13.21 11.46 -1.25
N TYR A 9 -12.27 12.09 -1.96
CA TYR A 9 -10.92 12.37 -1.47
C TYR A 9 -10.81 13.81 -0.99
N THR A 10 -10.08 14.01 0.11
CA THR A 10 -9.77 15.35 0.63
C THR A 10 -8.77 16.05 -0.29
N GLU A 11 -8.72 17.38 -0.19
CA GLU A 11 -7.74 18.15 -0.96
C GLU A 11 -6.30 17.79 -0.56
N GLU A 12 -6.07 17.42 0.71
CA GLU A 12 -4.76 16.91 1.16
C GLU A 12 -4.39 15.59 0.47
N GLN A 13 -5.35 14.67 0.31
CA GLN A 13 -5.10 13.41 -0.40
C GLN A 13 -4.77 13.65 -1.87
N LYS A 14 -5.49 14.56 -2.53
CA LYS A 14 -5.24 14.93 -3.93
C LYS A 14 -3.86 15.55 -4.10
N ARG A 15 -3.49 16.54 -3.26
CA ARG A 15 -2.16 17.16 -3.28
C ARG A 15 -1.03 16.14 -3.04
N LYS A 16 -1.26 15.18 -2.15
CA LYS A 16 -0.30 14.08 -1.89
C LYS A 16 -0.16 13.14 -3.10
N ALA A 17 -1.26 12.82 -3.78
CA ALA A 17 -1.21 12.03 -5.00
C ALA A 17 -0.42 12.78 -6.07
N GLN A 18 -0.76 14.04 -6.34
CA GLN A 18 -0.08 14.89 -7.32
C GLN A 18 1.45 14.95 -7.07
N HIS A 19 1.89 15.18 -5.83
CA HIS A 19 3.34 15.20 -5.53
C HIS A 19 4.02 13.84 -5.78
N ILE A 20 3.33 12.72 -5.57
CA ILE A 20 3.90 11.40 -5.84
C ILE A 20 3.94 11.13 -7.35
N GLU A 21 2.91 11.55 -8.07
CA GLU A 21 2.79 11.47 -9.52
C GLU A 21 3.92 12.27 -10.20
N GLU A 22 4.09 13.54 -9.85
CA GLU A 22 5.19 14.41 -10.32
C GLU A 22 6.55 13.71 -10.11
N SER A 23 6.79 13.11 -8.94
CA SER A 23 8.04 12.39 -8.67
C SER A 23 8.26 11.12 -9.51
N TYR A 24 7.19 10.50 -10.05
CA TYR A 24 7.30 9.40 -10.99
C TYR A 24 7.45 9.88 -12.43
N GLU A 25 6.78 10.96 -12.82
CA GLU A 25 6.95 11.61 -14.12
C GLU A 25 8.38 12.12 -14.29
N ASP A 26 8.97 12.74 -13.26
CA ASP A 26 10.38 13.15 -13.22
C ASP A 26 11.36 11.97 -13.45
N LYS A 27 10.92 10.74 -13.16
CA LYS A 27 11.68 9.51 -13.38
C LYS A 27 11.38 8.85 -14.73
N GLY A 28 10.62 9.52 -15.59
CA GLY A 28 10.27 9.07 -16.94
C GLY A 28 9.11 8.08 -17.00
N VAL A 29 8.31 7.94 -15.93
CA VAL A 29 7.07 7.15 -15.98
C VAL A 29 5.98 7.96 -16.71
N SER A 30 5.16 7.31 -17.54
CA SER A 30 4.05 8.01 -18.21
C SER A 30 3.05 8.57 -17.20
N SER A 31 2.39 9.67 -17.54
CA SER A 31 1.45 10.34 -16.64
C SER A 31 0.37 9.40 -16.10
N ASP A 32 -0.27 8.61 -16.97
CA ASP A 32 -1.29 7.62 -16.55
C ASP A 32 -0.75 6.60 -15.54
N GLU A 33 0.48 6.11 -15.73
CA GLU A 33 1.08 5.15 -14.81
C GLU A 33 1.55 5.81 -13.51
N ALA A 34 2.11 7.01 -13.60
CA ALA A 34 2.52 7.82 -12.46
C ALA A 34 1.31 8.14 -11.57
N GLU A 35 0.20 8.58 -12.16
CA GLU A 35 -1.08 8.83 -11.50
C GLU A 35 -1.58 7.56 -10.81
N ALA A 36 -1.59 6.43 -11.53
CA ALA A 36 -2.05 5.16 -10.97
C ALA A 36 -1.22 4.72 -9.75
N ARG A 37 0.11 4.86 -9.83
CA ARG A 37 1.05 4.55 -8.74
C ARG A 37 0.87 5.50 -7.56
N ALA A 38 0.62 6.79 -7.82
CA ALA A 38 0.37 7.80 -6.81
C ALA A 38 -0.91 7.53 -6.02
N TRP A 39 -2.03 7.33 -6.71
CA TRP A 39 -3.31 7.02 -6.06
C TRP A 39 -3.29 5.68 -5.33
N ALA A 40 -2.60 4.67 -5.87
CA ALA A 40 -2.40 3.40 -5.16
C ALA A 40 -1.66 3.62 -3.82
N THR A 41 -0.65 4.48 -3.81
CA THR A 41 0.11 4.82 -2.60
C THR A 41 -0.75 5.54 -1.58
N VAL A 42 -1.49 6.57 -1.99
CA VAL A 42 -2.42 7.31 -1.10
C VAL A 42 -3.47 6.36 -0.53
N ASN A 43 -4.08 5.52 -1.37
CA ASN A 43 -5.09 4.56 -0.95
C ASN A 43 -4.56 3.53 0.04
N LYS A 44 -3.34 3.05 -0.17
CA LYS A 44 -2.71 2.12 0.79
C LYS A 44 -2.55 2.76 2.16
N GLN A 45 -2.18 4.05 2.22
CA GLN A 45 -1.94 4.77 3.46
C GLN A 45 -3.21 5.27 4.16
N SER A 46 -4.26 5.61 3.41
CA SER A 46 -5.50 6.15 3.96
C SER A 46 -6.63 5.13 4.08
N GLY A 47 -6.55 4.00 3.38
CA GLY A 47 -7.68 3.09 3.18
C GLY A 47 -8.71 3.57 2.15
N GLY A 48 -8.37 4.57 1.34
CA GLY A 48 -9.24 5.19 0.32
C GLY A 48 -9.65 6.62 0.67
N GLY A 49 -10.72 7.12 0.05
CA GLY A 49 -11.21 8.50 0.25
C GLY A 49 -11.65 8.77 1.69
N GLU A 50 -11.23 9.92 2.24
CA GLU A 50 -11.50 10.31 3.63
C GLU A 50 -12.74 11.20 3.82
N LYS A 51 -13.36 11.70 2.75
CA LYS A 51 -14.66 12.39 2.82
C LYS A 51 -15.80 11.39 3.07
N SER A 52 -16.99 11.94 3.33
CA SER A 52 -18.20 11.14 3.54
C SER A 52 -18.44 10.14 2.39
N GLY A 53 -18.85 8.92 2.73
CA GLY A 53 -19.06 7.85 1.74
C GLY A 53 -17.77 7.22 1.18
N GLY A 54 -16.58 7.65 1.61
CA GLY A 54 -15.29 7.05 1.29
C GLY A 54 -14.85 5.97 2.28
N SER A 55 -14.14 4.95 1.82
CA SER A 55 -13.66 3.83 2.65
C SER A 55 -12.60 4.25 3.67
N GLY A 56 -11.81 5.29 3.36
CA GLY A 56 -10.79 5.84 4.26
C GLY A 56 -11.38 6.51 5.50
N LYS A 57 -12.67 6.90 5.47
CA LYS A 57 -13.40 7.41 6.63
C LYS A 57 -13.58 6.35 7.73
N LYS A 58 -13.75 5.08 7.34
CA LYS A 58 -13.91 3.95 8.27
C LYS A 58 -12.57 3.35 8.72
N THR A 59 -11.47 3.75 8.10
CA THR A 59 -10.13 3.26 8.45
C THR A 59 -9.63 4.00 9.69
N SER A 60 -9.24 3.25 10.71
CA SER A 60 -8.80 3.85 11.98
C SER A 60 -7.47 4.61 11.84
N SER A 61 -7.24 5.58 12.73
CA SER A 61 -5.98 6.34 12.75
C SER A 61 -4.75 5.43 12.98
N SER A 62 -4.89 4.42 13.83
CA SER A 62 -3.85 3.41 14.10
C SER A 62 -3.51 2.58 12.86
N GLU A 63 -4.52 2.15 12.11
CA GLU A 63 -4.30 1.42 10.85
C GLU A 63 -3.61 2.30 9.80
N LYS A 64 -4.01 3.56 9.65
CA LYS A 64 -3.35 4.52 8.74
C LYS A 64 -1.89 4.73 9.13
N LYS A 65 -1.61 4.89 10.42
CA LYS A 65 -0.22 5.00 10.94
C LYS A 65 0.59 3.75 10.61
N THR A 66 0.03 2.56 10.84
CA THR A 66 0.69 1.28 10.52
C THR A 66 0.98 1.18 9.02
N ALA A 67 0.02 1.51 8.15
CA ALA A 67 0.20 1.46 6.71
C ALA A 67 1.30 2.42 6.20
N ARG A 68 1.39 3.63 6.78
CA ARG A 68 2.48 4.58 6.49
C ARG A 68 3.83 4.04 6.94
N SER A 69 3.90 3.51 8.17
CA SER A 69 5.12 2.91 8.71
C SER A 69 5.61 1.73 7.86
N ASP A 70 4.72 0.81 7.50
CA ASP A 70 5.06 -0.33 6.63
C ASP A 70 5.54 0.12 5.24
N SER A 71 4.94 1.18 4.68
CA SER A 71 5.38 1.74 3.41
C SER A 71 6.79 2.34 3.50
N ALA A 72 7.08 3.08 4.58
CA ALA A 72 8.39 3.65 4.84
C ALA A 72 9.47 2.58 5.04
N LYS A 73 9.16 1.53 5.83
CA LYS A 73 10.07 0.39 6.06
C LYS A 73 10.39 -0.35 4.75
N ARG A 74 9.39 -0.62 3.91
CA ARG A 74 9.60 -1.23 2.59
C ARG A 74 10.48 -0.35 1.70
N ALA A 75 10.26 0.97 1.69
CA ALA A 75 11.08 1.89 0.92
C ALA A 75 12.55 1.89 1.40
N ALA A 76 12.77 1.84 2.72
CA ALA A 76 14.12 1.70 3.30
C ALA A 76 14.78 0.40 2.84
N LYS A 77 14.08 -0.74 2.92
CA LYS A 77 14.61 -2.04 2.43
C LYS A 77 14.88 -2.06 0.93
N THR A 78 14.08 -1.35 0.15
CA THR A 78 14.34 -1.20 -1.30
C THR A 78 15.64 -0.43 -1.56
N ARG A 79 15.94 0.61 -0.76
CA ARG A 79 17.22 1.35 -0.84
C ARG A 79 18.43 0.51 -0.41
N GLU A 80 18.22 -0.47 0.45
CA GLU A 80 19.23 -1.49 0.82
C GLU A 80 19.40 -2.58 -0.26
N GLY A 81 18.67 -2.53 -1.39
CA GLY A 81 18.74 -3.53 -2.47
C GLY A 81 17.85 -4.75 -2.28
N HIS A 82 17.02 -4.78 -1.23
CA HIS A 82 16.09 -5.89 -1.00
C HIS A 82 14.80 -5.71 -1.81
N SER A 83 14.40 -6.77 -2.53
CA SER A 83 13.13 -6.78 -3.28
C SER A 83 11.92 -6.71 -2.34
N ARG A 84 10.78 -6.24 -2.86
CA ARG A 84 9.55 -6.08 -2.06
C ARG A 84 9.06 -7.39 -1.45
N THR A 85 9.20 -8.49 -2.18
CA THR A 85 8.80 -9.85 -1.78
C THR A 85 9.90 -10.59 -1.02
N SER A 86 11.08 -9.99 -0.84
CA SER A 86 12.17 -10.62 -0.08
C SER A 86 11.80 -10.79 1.40
N GLN A 87 12.42 -11.79 2.04
CA GLN A 87 12.23 -12.05 3.46
C GLN A 87 12.58 -10.83 4.34
N PRO A 88 13.72 -10.13 4.15
CA PRO A 88 14.04 -8.93 4.93
C PRO A 88 12.98 -7.82 4.83
N SER A 89 12.32 -7.68 3.69
CA SER A 89 11.22 -6.72 3.51
C SER A 89 9.96 -7.16 4.26
N LEU A 90 9.56 -8.42 4.13
CA LEU A 90 8.33 -8.96 4.72
C LEU A 90 8.41 -9.07 6.25
N ASP A 91 9.60 -9.34 6.81
CA ASP A 91 9.82 -9.44 8.26
C ASP A 91 9.52 -8.13 9.00
N THR A 92 9.72 -6.98 8.35
CA THR A 92 9.48 -5.66 8.96
C THR A 92 8.00 -5.32 9.19
N GLN A 93 7.10 -6.10 8.58
CA GLN A 93 5.67 -5.86 8.58
C GLN A 93 4.94 -6.53 9.74
N THR A 94 3.77 -6.01 10.07
CA THR A 94 2.87 -6.64 11.04
C THR A 94 2.16 -7.86 10.45
N LYS A 95 1.74 -8.81 11.30
CA LYS A 95 0.91 -9.95 10.88
C LYS A 95 -0.34 -9.50 10.10
N GLN A 96 -0.98 -8.42 10.54
CA GLN A 96 -2.16 -7.87 9.88
C GLN A 96 -1.87 -7.32 8.47
N SER A 97 -0.71 -6.67 8.28
CA SER A 97 -0.29 -6.19 6.97
C SER A 97 -0.04 -7.35 6.00
N LEU A 98 0.64 -8.39 6.48
CA LEU A 98 0.89 -9.62 5.73
C LEU A 98 -0.41 -10.36 5.42
N LEU A 99 -1.38 -10.39 6.33
CA LEU A 99 -2.73 -10.94 6.07
C LEU A 99 -3.45 -10.17 4.96
N LYS A 100 -3.40 -8.83 4.98
CA LYS A 100 -3.99 -7.97 3.94
C LYS A 100 -3.33 -8.21 2.57
N GLU A 101 -2.01 -8.38 2.55
CA GLU A 101 -1.25 -8.69 1.33
C GLU A 101 -1.56 -10.11 0.81
N ALA A 102 -1.61 -11.09 1.70
CA ALA A 102 -1.98 -12.46 1.37
C ALA A 102 -3.42 -12.55 0.85
N ARG A 103 -4.33 -11.70 1.36
CA ARG A 103 -5.69 -11.56 0.85
C ARG A 103 -5.70 -11.02 -0.58
N SER A 104 -4.89 -10.00 -0.90
CA SER A 104 -4.82 -9.47 -2.26
C SER A 104 -4.20 -10.43 -3.28
N LYS A 105 -3.45 -11.43 -2.80
CA LYS A 105 -2.89 -12.52 -3.62
C LYS A 105 -3.75 -13.79 -3.57
N ASP A 106 -4.96 -13.75 -3.01
CA ASP A 106 -5.86 -14.90 -2.88
C ASP A 106 -5.25 -16.17 -2.26
N ILE A 107 -4.31 -15.99 -1.33
CA ILE A 107 -3.68 -17.10 -0.60
C ILE A 107 -4.74 -17.77 0.28
N ARG A 108 -5.06 -19.03 -0.04
CA ARG A 108 -5.99 -19.88 0.71
C ARG A 108 -5.39 -20.24 2.08
N GLY A 109 -6.24 -20.35 3.10
CA GLY A 109 -5.79 -20.66 4.46
C GLY A 109 -5.03 -19.53 5.19
N ARG A 110 -4.83 -18.36 4.57
CA ARG A 110 -4.10 -17.23 5.18
C ARG A 110 -4.55 -16.87 6.60
N SER A 111 -5.84 -17.01 6.91
CA SER A 111 -6.40 -16.62 8.21
C SER A 111 -5.90 -17.47 9.37
N SER A 112 -5.54 -18.75 9.13
CA SER A 112 -4.97 -19.63 10.15
C SER A 112 -3.45 -19.55 10.23
N MET A 113 -2.79 -18.85 9.30
CA MET A 113 -1.34 -18.77 9.25
C MET A 113 -0.76 -17.88 10.37
N SER A 114 0.39 -18.31 10.90
CA SER A 114 1.27 -17.49 11.72
C SER A 114 1.95 -16.40 10.87
N LYS A 115 2.62 -15.43 11.51
CA LYS A 115 3.39 -14.41 10.78
C LYS A 115 4.43 -15.05 9.87
N ALA A 116 5.18 -16.03 10.38
CA ALA A 116 6.21 -16.74 9.62
C ALA A 116 5.62 -17.52 8.43
N GLN A 117 4.48 -18.19 8.63
CA GLN A 117 3.78 -18.89 7.55
C GLN A 117 3.28 -17.93 6.47
N LEU A 118 2.77 -16.75 6.84
CA LEU A 118 2.37 -15.72 5.87
C LEU A 118 3.55 -15.20 5.06
N ILE A 119 4.70 -14.98 5.69
CA ILE A 119 5.92 -14.54 5.00
C ILE A 119 6.36 -15.60 3.98
N LYS A 120 6.38 -16.87 4.39
CA LYS A 120 6.72 -17.99 3.49
C LYS A 120 5.75 -18.06 2.31
N ALA A 121 4.45 -18.05 2.58
CA ALA A 121 3.43 -18.12 1.54
C ALA A 121 3.50 -16.93 0.57
N LEU A 122 3.75 -15.71 1.06
CA LEU A 122 3.86 -14.51 0.23
C LEU A 122 5.08 -14.51 -0.69
N ARG A 123 6.14 -15.23 -0.30
CA ARG A 123 7.36 -15.44 -1.09
C ARG A 123 7.17 -16.51 -2.15
N GLU A 124 6.48 -17.59 -1.83
CA GLU A 124 6.24 -18.70 -2.76
C GLU A 124 5.17 -18.36 -3.80
N HIS A 125 4.28 -17.41 -3.48
CA HIS A 125 3.24 -16.92 -4.39
C HIS A 125 3.76 -15.77 -5.28
N HIS A 126 4.37 -16.14 -6.41
CA HIS A 126 4.80 -15.23 -7.47
C HIS A 126 3.72 -15.03 -8.54
#